data_AF-A0A1Q5ZV85-F1
#
_entry.id   AF-A0A1Q5ZV85-F1
#
_cell.length_a   1.000
_cell.length_b   1.000
_cell.length_c   1.000
_cell.angle_alpha   90.00
_cell.angle_beta   90.00
_cell.angle_gamma   90.00
#
_symmetry.space_group_name_H-M   'P 1'
#
loop_
_entity.id
_entity.type
_entity.pdbx_description
1 polymer ?
#
loop_
_entity_poly.entity_id
_entity_poly.type
_entity_poly.pdbx_seq_one_letter_code
_entity_poly.pdbx_strand_id
1 'polypeptide(L)'
;MVEKLKEKLWAFIVHNNPDLMLNLQEEYSVTKYLEEKVNGIIPMIEALLAEGKPQYVIEELCLSAMTAELKPSKFLYIRSVIEEEFPDDFKRLQEDGVLTYEVVNLIEACQDAFEAFGFSEETQDDRHLRYAIIAQVHDYLL
;
A
#
# COMPACT_ATOMS: atom_id res chain seq x y z
N MET A 1 -20.57 9.18 8.08
CA MET A 1 -19.13 9.40 8.27
C MET A 1 -18.38 8.08 8.26
N VAL A 2 -18.71 7.13 9.14
CA VAL A 2 -18.15 5.76 9.17
C VAL A 2 -18.14 5.10 7.80
N GLU A 3 -19.27 5.07 7.08
CA GLU A 3 -19.33 4.43 5.76
C GLU A 3 -18.37 5.07 4.74
N LYS A 4 -18.33 6.40 4.72
CA LYS A 4 -17.41 7.17 3.87
C LYS A 4 -15.94 6.91 4.22
N LEU A 5 -15.62 6.65 5.49
CA LEU A 5 -14.28 6.26 5.90
C LEU A 5 -13.91 4.86 5.43
N LYS A 6 -14.86 3.90 5.44
CA LYS A 6 -14.67 2.58 4.85
C LYS A 6 -14.39 2.68 3.35
N GLU A 7 -15.19 3.46 2.61
CA GLU A 7 -15.00 3.70 1.17
C GLU A 7 -13.61 4.30 0.88
N LYS A 8 -13.21 5.32 1.65
CA LYS A 8 -11.89 5.94 1.50
C LYS A 8 -10.74 5.00 1.83
N LEU A 9 -10.87 4.21 2.90
CA LEU A 9 -9.87 3.22 3.29
C LEU A 9 -9.74 2.14 2.21
N TRP A 10 -10.86 1.64 1.69
CA TRP A 10 -10.84 0.65 0.61
C TRP A 10 -10.19 1.22 -0.66
N ALA A 11 -10.57 2.42 -1.08
CA ALA A 11 -9.94 3.09 -2.21
C ALA A 11 -8.42 3.29 -2.00
N PHE A 12 -8.00 3.64 -0.78
CA PHE A 12 -6.58 3.73 -0.45
C PHE A 12 -5.89 2.37 -0.64
N ILE A 13 -6.43 1.29 -0.09
CA ILE A 13 -5.84 -0.06 -0.18
C ILE A 13 -5.76 -0.53 -1.63
N VAL A 14 -6.82 -0.35 -2.42
CA VAL A 14 -6.85 -0.74 -3.85
C VAL A 14 -5.75 -0.04 -4.66
N HIS A 15 -5.40 1.20 -4.32
CA HIS A 15 -4.39 1.94 -5.07
C HIS A 15 -2.96 1.80 -4.53
N ASN A 16 -2.81 1.61 -3.22
CA ASN A 16 -1.51 1.66 -2.55
C ASN A 16 -1.04 0.28 -2.10
N ASN A 17 -1.93 -0.64 -1.74
CA ASN A 17 -1.58 -1.98 -1.26
C ASN A 17 -2.45 -3.07 -1.94
N PRO A 18 -2.34 -3.25 -3.27
CA PRO A 18 -3.10 -4.29 -3.99
C PRO A 18 -2.80 -5.70 -3.50
N ASP A 19 -1.61 -5.93 -2.96
CA ASP A 19 -1.23 -7.17 -2.27
C ASP A 19 -2.18 -7.46 -1.08
N LEU A 20 -2.39 -6.48 -0.20
CA LEU A 20 -3.36 -6.59 0.88
C LEU A 20 -4.80 -6.74 0.34
N MET A 21 -5.14 -6.00 -0.71
CA MET A 21 -6.47 -6.09 -1.33
C MET A 21 -6.77 -7.52 -1.80
N LEU A 22 -5.84 -8.17 -2.50
CA LEU A 22 -6.00 -9.54 -3.02
C LEU A 22 -6.18 -10.52 -1.87
N ASN A 23 -5.31 -10.46 -0.85
CA ASN A 23 -5.39 -11.33 0.32
C ASN A 23 -6.75 -11.19 1.03
N LEU A 24 -7.24 -9.97 1.25
CA LEU A 24 -8.54 -9.74 1.88
C LEU A 24 -9.72 -10.27 1.05
N GLN A 25 -9.62 -10.22 -0.28
CA GLN A 25 -10.65 -10.76 -1.18
C GLN A 25 -10.66 -12.29 -1.19
N GLU A 26 -9.48 -12.91 -1.25
CA GLU A 26 -9.33 -14.38 -1.22
C GLU A 26 -9.84 -14.97 0.10
N GLU A 27 -9.58 -14.29 1.21
CA GLU A 27 -10.05 -14.69 2.54
C GLU A 27 -11.52 -14.33 2.83
N TYR A 28 -12.22 -13.66 1.90
CA TYR A 28 -13.56 -13.10 2.11
C TYR A 28 -13.64 -12.19 3.37
N SER A 29 -12.56 -11.48 3.69
CA SER A 29 -12.38 -10.74 4.95
C SER A 29 -12.45 -9.22 4.80
N VAL A 30 -12.67 -8.68 3.58
CA VAL A 30 -12.76 -7.23 3.28
C VAL A 30 -13.66 -6.47 4.26
N THR A 31 -14.93 -6.88 4.41
CA THR A 31 -15.89 -6.17 5.27
C THR A 31 -15.43 -6.15 6.73
N LYS A 32 -14.92 -7.27 7.22
CA LYS A 32 -14.43 -7.41 8.59
C LYS A 32 -13.23 -6.49 8.84
N TYR A 33 -12.26 -6.50 7.95
CA TYR A 33 -11.07 -5.65 8.06
C TYR A 33 -11.43 -4.16 8.10
N LEU A 34 -12.30 -3.70 7.18
CA LEU A 34 -12.73 -2.31 7.13
C LEU A 34 -13.51 -1.91 8.39
N GLU A 35 -14.35 -2.80 8.92
CA GLU A 35 -15.07 -2.57 10.18
C GLU A 35 -14.12 -2.45 11.37
N GLU A 36 -13.17 -3.38 11.51
CA GLU A 36 -12.19 -3.35 12.59
C GLU A 36 -11.34 -2.07 12.55
N LYS A 37 -10.86 -1.67 11.38
CA LYS A 37 -10.08 -0.43 11.21
C LYS A 37 -10.87 0.82 11.56
N VAL A 38 -12.11 0.94 11.06
CA VAL A 38 -12.93 2.13 11.33
C VAL A 38 -13.42 2.16 12.78
N ASN A 39 -13.78 1.00 13.36
CA ASN A 39 -14.17 0.93 14.78
C ASN A 39 -13.01 1.31 15.71
N GLY A 40 -11.78 0.94 15.36
CA GLY A 40 -10.58 1.32 16.12
C GLY A 40 -10.35 2.83 16.21
N ILE A 41 -10.85 3.63 15.26
CA ILE A 41 -10.67 5.09 15.23
C ILE A 41 -11.91 5.88 15.71
N ILE A 42 -12.98 5.22 16.15
CA ILE A 42 -14.17 5.91 16.69
C ILE A 42 -13.83 6.89 17.83
N PRO A 43 -13.00 6.53 18.84
CA PRO A 43 -12.64 7.47 19.90
C PRO A 43 -11.96 8.75 19.36
N MET A 44 -11.18 8.62 18.29
CA MET A 44 -10.54 9.75 17.61
C MET A 44 -11.57 10.61 16.89
N ILE A 45 -12.57 10.02 16.21
CA ILE A 45 -13.67 10.78 15.58
C ILE A 45 -14.40 11.63 16.63
N GLU A 46 -14.76 11.03 17.77
CA GLU A 46 -15.51 11.70 18.83
C GLU A 46 -14.71 12.88 19.43
N ALA A 47 -13.41 12.67 19.69
CA ALA A 47 -12.52 13.73 20.16
C ALA A 47 -12.43 14.90 19.16
N LEU A 48 -12.25 14.61 17.86
CA LEU A 48 -12.11 15.65 16.84
C LEU A 48 -13.44 16.41 16.57
N LEU A 49 -14.59 15.73 16.73
CA LEU A 49 -15.90 16.38 16.69
C LEU A 49 -16.10 17.32 17.90
N ALA A 50 -15.69 16.89 19.09
CA ALA A 50 -15.75 17.72 20.30
C ALA A 50 -14.84 18.95 20.22
N GLU A 51 -13.70 18.84 19.52
CA GLU A 51 -12.82 19.96 19.17
C GLU A 51 -13.42 20.92 18.12
N GLY A 52 -14.57 20.60 17.53
CA GLY A 52 -15.24 21.43 16.53
C GLY A 52 -14.54 21.44 15.17
N LYS A 53 -13.74 20.40 14.86
CA LYS A 53 -13.02 20.35 13.57
C LYS A 53 -13.99 20.17 12.40
N PRO A 54 -13.72 20.81 11.25
CA PRO A 54 -14.50 20.58 10.04
C PRO A 54 -14.46 19.10 9.62
N GLN A 55 -15.58 18.58 9.13
CA GLN A 55 -15.71 17.16 8.78
C GLN A 55 -14.63 16.66 7.82
N TYR A 56 -14.24 17.46 6.80
CA TYR A 56 -13.21 17.03 5.84
C TYR A 56 -11.84 16.84 6.51
N VAL A 57 -11.51 17.65 7.52
CA VAL A 57 -10.28 17.53 8.32
C VAL A 57 -10.32 16.26 9.15
N ILE A 58 -11.46 15.96 9.78
CA ILE A 58 -11.65 14.73 10.56
C ILE A 58 -11.45 13.51 9.67
N GLU A 59 -12.06 13.51 8.48
CA GLU A 59 -11.94 12.41 7.53
C GLU A 59 -10.49 12.16 7.09
N GLU A 60 -9.71 13.23 6.84
CA GLU A 60 -8.30 13.15 6.46
C GLU A 60 -7.43 12.61 7.60
N LEU A 61 -7.60 13.14 8.81
CA LEU A 61 -6.85 12.67 9.99
C LEU A 61 -7.15 11.21 10.32
N CYS A 62 -8.42 10.79 10.25
CA CYS A 62 -8.81 9.41 10.48
C CYS A 62 -8.25 8.47 9.40
N LEU A 63 -8.29 8.88 8.13
CA LEU A 63 -7.71 8.10 7.03
C LEU A 63 -6.20 7.95 7.22
N SER A 64 -5.50 9.03 7.60
CA SER A 64 -4.07 8.97 7.89
C SER A 64 -3.76 8.01 9.04
N ALA A 65 -4.56 8.01 10.11
CA ALA A 65 -4.38 7.10 11.24
C ALA A 65 -4.62 5.63 10.84
N MET A 66 -5.68 5.34 10.08
CA MET A 66 -6.00 3.97 9.63
C MET A 66 -4.97 3.39 8.64
N THR A 67 -4.26 4.25 7.90
CA THR A 67 -3.31 3.85 6.86
C THR A 67 -1.84 3.97 7.29
N ALA A 68 -1.57 4.36 8.54
CA ALA A 68 -0.21 4.60 9.02
C ALA A 68 0.68 3.36 8.92
N GLU A 69 0.16 2.19 9.29
CA GLU A 69 0.89 0.91 9.21
C GLU A 69 1.07 0.37 7.78
N LEU A 70 0.36 0.94 6.80
CA LEU A 70 0.41 0.53 5.40
C LEU A 70 1.47 1.30 4.60
N LYS A 71 2.19 2.20 5.28
CA LYS A 71 3.20 3.08 4.69
C LYS A 71 4.60 2.73 5.23
N PRO A 72 5.63 2.77 4.36
CA PRO A 72 5.54 2.95 2.92
C PRO A 72 5.02 1.69 2.22
N SER A 73 4.48 1.85 1.03
CA SER A 73 3.96 0.72 0.24
C SER A 73 5.07 0.03 -0.53
N LYS A 74 5.27 -1.28 -0.28
CA LYS A 74 6.14 -2.14 -1.07
C LYS A 74 5.69 -2.22 -2.54
N PHE A 75 4.38 -2.26 -2.77
CA PHE A 75 3.80 -2.27 -4.11
C PHE A 75 4.20 -1.02 -4.91
N LEU A 76 3.98 0.17 -4.32
CA LEU A 76 4.32 1.42 -5.01
C LEU A 76 5.83 1.56 -5.23
N TYR A 77 6.63 1.09 -4.27
CA TYR A 77 8.09 1.09 -4.37
C TYR A 77 8.59 0.20 -5.52
N ILE A 78 8.13 -1.06 -5.60
CA ILE A 78 8.51 -1.95 -6.71
C ILE A 78 8.00 -1.38 -8.02
N ARG A 79 6.76 -0.88 -8.05
CA ARG A 79 6.20 -0.28 -9.27
C ARG A 79 7.06 0.88 -9.76
N SER A 80 7.53 1.76 -8.89
CA SER A 80 8.41 2.86 -9.28
C SER A 80 9.79 2.36 -9.74
N VAL A 81 10.33 1.31 -9.13
CA VAL A 81 11.58 0.68 -9.62
C VAL A 81 11.42 0.15 -11.04
N ILE A 82 10.31 -0.55 -11.34
CA ILE A 82 10.05 -1.06 -12.69
C ILE A 82 9.86 0.10 -13.67
N GLU A 83 9.10 1.12 -13.29
CA GLU A 83 8.84 2.31 -14.14
C GLU A 83 10.14 3.07 -14.49
N GLU A 84 11.04 3.23 -13.52
CA GLU A 84 12.27 4.00 -13.67
C GLU A 84 13.41 3.21 -14.32
N GLU A 85 13.60 1.95 -13.95
CA GLU A 85 14.77 1.14 -14.33
C GLU A 85 14.48 0.15 -15.45
N PHE A 86 13.20 -0.22 -15.65
CA PHE A 86 12.74 -1.20 -16.64
C PHE A 86 11.55 -0.66 -17.47
N PRO A 87 11.67 0.53 -18.11
CA PRO A 87 10.52 1.22 -18.71
C PRO A 87 9.86 0.44 -19.86
N ASP A 88 10.62 -0.35 -20.61
CA ASP A 88 10.08 -1.20 -21.67
C ASP A 88 9.21 -2.33 -21.11
N ASP A 89 9.67 -2.99 -20.04
CA ASP A 89 8.89 -4.00 -19.33
C ASP A 89 7.69 -3.39 -18.60
N PHE A 90 7.85 -2.23 -17.97
CA PHE A 90 6.74 -1.50 -17.36
C PHE A 90 5.60 -1.30 -18.37
N LYS A 91 5.94 -0.78 -19.55
CA LYS A 91 4.98 -0.53 -20.62
C LYS A 91 4.35 -1.84 -21.12
N ARG A 92 5.14 -2.88 -21.34
CA ARG A 92 4.65 -4.20 -21.76
C ARG A 92 3.65 -4.76 -20.76
N LEU A 93 4.01 -4.83 -19.47
CA LEU A 93 3.14 -5.33 -18.40
C LEU A 93 1.86 -4.51 -18.25
N GLN A 94 1.93 -3.20 -18.50
CA GLN A 94 0.77 -2.31 -18.49
C GLN A 94 -0.16 -2.56 -19.68
N GLU A 95 0.39 -2.69 -20.90
CA GLU A 95 -0.37 -2.97 -22.12
C GLU A 95 -1.03 -4.37 -22.08
N ASP A 96 -0.35 -5.33 -21.47
CA ASP A 96 -0.85 -6.69 -21.24
C ASP A 96 -1.88 -6.76 -20.10
N GLY A 97 -2.02 -5.69 -19.30
CA GLY A 97 -2.96 -5.61 -18.18
C GLY A 97 -2.58 -6.44 -16.96
N VAL A 98 -1.31 -6.85 -16.85
CA VAL A 98 -0.80 -7.73 -15.78
C VAL A 98 0.09 -7.02 -14.76
N LEU A 99 0.44 -5.74 -14.98
CA LEU A 99 1.36 -4.98 -14.12
C LEU A 99 1.06 -5.12 -12.61
N THR A 100 -0.20 -4.97 -12.19
CA THR A 100 -0.56 -5.09 -10.77
C THR A 100 -0.24 -6.47 -10.21
N TYR A 101 -0.55 -7.53 -10.96
CA TYR A 101 -0.31 -8.90 -10.52
C TYR A 101 1.18 -9.21 -10.45
N GLU A 102 1.95 -8.81 -11.47
CA GLU A 102 3.40 -9.01 -11.48
C GLU A 102 4.11 -8.25 -10.36
N VAL A 103 3.68 -7.02 -10.05
CA VAL A 103 4.23 -6.26 -8.91
C VAL A 103 3.92 -6.97 -7.59
N VAL A 104 2.73 -7.56 -7.43
CA VAL A 104 2.39 -8.34 -6.23
C VAL A 104 3.29 -9.57 -6.09
N ASN A 105 3.52 -10.32 -7.17
CA ASN A 105 4.44 -11.46 -7.15
C ASN A 105 5.88 -11.03 -6.83
N LEU A 106 6.32 -9.88 -7.36
CA LEU A 106 7.62 -9.30 -7.07
C LEU A 106 7.79 -8.88 -5.62
N ILE A 107 6.72 -8.51 -4.91
CA ILE A 107 6.79 -8.23 -3.46
C ILE A 107 7.26 -9.49 -2.71
N GLU A 108 6.72 -10.66 -3.06
CA GLU A 108 7.13 -11.93 -2.46
C GLU A 108 8.58 -12.27 -2.82
N ALA A 109 8.97 -12.12 -4.09
CA ALA A 109 10.35 -12.35 -4.53
C ALA A 109 11.38 -11.41 -3.87
N CYS A 110 10.96 -10.20 -3.52
CA CYS A 110 11.79 -9.18 -2.89
C CYS A 110 11.72 -9.19 -1.35
N GLN A 111 10.98 -10.12 -0.74
CA GLN A 111 10.70 -10.09 0.69
C GLN A 111 11.98 -10.12 1.54
N ASP A 112 12.95 -10.97 1.19
CA ASP A 112 14.24 -11.07 1.89
C ASP A 112 15.02 -9.74 1.86
N ALA A 113 14.96 -9.01 0.75
CA ALA A 113 15.60 -7.69 0.65
C ALA A 113 14.89 -6.68 1.55
N PHE A 114 13.55 -6.62 1.51
CA PHE A 114 12.80 -5.71 2.38
C PHE A 114 13.04 -5.98 3.87
N GLU A 115 13.16 -7.25 4.27
CA GLU A 115 13.47 -7.64 5.64
C GLU A 115 14.92 -7.29 6.02
N ALA A 116 15.88 -7.57 5.14
CA ALA A 116 17.30 -7.29 5.40
C ALA A 116 17.60 -5.80 5.60
N PHE A 117 16.91 -4.92 4.87
CA PHE A 117 17.08 -3.47 4.96
C PHE A 117 16.05 -2.79 5.88
N GLY A 118 15.12 -3.54 6.47
CA GLY A 118 14.10 -3.01 7.38
C GLY A 118 13.24 -1.93 6.74
N PHE A 119 12.58 -2.24 5.62
CA PHE A 119 11.82 -1.28 4.81
C PHE A 119 10.78 -0.50 5.63
N SER A 120 10.92 0.82 5.63
CA SER A 120 10.13 1.78 6.42
C SER A 120 10.24 3.17 5.80
N GLU A 121 9.49 4.15 6.32
CA GLU A 121 9.56 5.52 5.81
C GLU A 121 10.97 6.13 5.92
N GLU A 122 11.75 5.68 6.91
CA GLU A 122 13.11 6.14 7.17
C GLU A 122 14.15 5.47 6.26
N THR A 123 13.86 4.26 5.76
CA THR A 123 14.82 3.41 5.05
C THR A 123 14.47 3.17 3.58
N GLN A 124 13.30 3.60 3.12
CA GLN A 124 12.86 3.43 1.73
C GLN A 124 13.83 4.06 0.70
N ASP A 125 14.57 5.10 1.08
CA ASP A 125 15.54 5.79 0.21
C ASP A 125 16.96 5.16 0.27
N ASP A 126 17.14 4.01 0.94
CA ASP A 126 18.42 3.32 0.98
C ASP A 126 18.81 2.82 -0.43
N ARG A 127 19.96 3.29 -0.92
CA ARG A 127 20.46 2.92 -2.25
C ARG A 127 20.77 1.43 -2.37
N HIS A 128 21.21 0.78 -1.31
CA HIS A 128 21.50 -0.66 -1.30
C HIS A 128 20.21 -1.47 -1.37
N LEU A 129 19.16 -1.05 -0.69
CA LEU A 129 17.83 -1.62 -0.88
C LEU A 129 17.43 -1.46 -2.36
N ARG A 130 17.54 -0.26 -2.92
CA ARG A 130 17.19 -0.02 -4.33
C ARG A 130 17.96 -0.93 -5.29
N TYR A 131 19.27 -1.09 -5.11
CA TYR A 131 20.06 -2.00 -5.94
C TYR A 131 19.69 -3.48 -5.76
N ALA A 132 19.40 -3.91 -4.53
CA ALA A 132 18.94 -5.27 -4.27
C ALA A 132 17.61 -5.57 -4.97
N ILE A 133 16.67 -4.62 -4.92
CA ILE A 133 15.36 -4.74 -5.57
C ILE A 133 15.52 -4.73 -7.10
N ILE A 134 16.36 -3.85 -7.67
CA ILE A 134 16.65 -3.84 -9.11
C ILE A 134 17.19 -5.20 -9.57
N ALA A 135 18.13 -5.79 -8.83
CA ALA A 135 18.68 -7.09 -9.17
C ALA A 135 17.60 -8.19 -9.17
N GLN A 136 16.75 -8.24 -8.14
CA GLN A 136 15.66 -9.22 -8.07
C GLN A 136 14.60 -9.02 -9.18
N VAL A 137 14.24 -7.77 -9.48
CA VAL A 137 13.32 -7.45 -10.57
C VAL A 137 13.92 -7.85 -11.92
N HIS A 138 15.21 -7.61 -12.15
CA HIS A 138 15.89 -8.04 -13.35
C HIS A 138 15.83 -9.56 -13.52
N ASP A 139 16.17 -10.31 -12.47
CA ASP A 139 16.16 -11.77 -12.49
C ASP A 139 14.75 -12.35 -12.71
N TYR A 140 13.71 -11.65 -12.23
CA TYR A 140 12.31 -12.06 -12.42
C TYR A 140 11.77 -11.81 -13.85
N LEU A 141 12.24 -10.74 -14.51
CA LEU A 141 11.74 -10.33 -15.84
C LEU A 141 12.44 -11.05 -17.01
N LEU A 142 13.54 -11.76 -16.75
CA LEU A 142 14.29 -12.57 -17.73
C LEU A 142 13.59 -13.89 -18.08
#